data_AF-A0A7S0U2P0-F1
#
_entry.id   AF-A0A7S0U2P0-F1
#
_cell.length_a   1.000
_cell.length_b   1.000
_cell.length_c   1.000
_cell.angle_alpha   90.00
_cell.angle_beta   90.00
_cell.angle_gamma   90.00
#
_symmetry.space_group_name_H-M   'P 1'
#
loop_
_entity.id
_entity.type
_entity.pdbx_description
1 polymer ?
#
loop_
_entity_poly.entity_id
_entity_poly.type
_entity_poly.pdbx_seq_one_letter_code
_entity_poly.pdbx_strand_id
1 'polypeptide(L)'
;PAPSPTTTQRWCGFCSVFKPIYHSLALGTQNVRTLVLYSFDLGENDPDPSLNVTSFPTVMLFPAHNKSAITFGGERSVRALTQFLKTHVSLKFDEMSDGVLVSADRKQEILTSLHGIRSGIAASGR
;
A
#
# COMPACT_ATOMS: atom_id res chain seq x y z
N PRO A 1 3.07 -35.14 2.85
CA PRO A 1 1.81 -34.64 2.25
C PRO A 1 1.93 -33.13 1.96
N ALA A 2 2.29 -32.79 0.71
CA ALA A 2 2.24 -31.41 0.26
C ALA A 2 0.77 -30.95 0.22
N PRO A 3 0.43 -29.75 0.69
CA PRO A 3 -0.94 -29.26 0.58
C PRO A 3 -1.30 -29.15 -0.91
N SER A 4 -2.46 -29.70 -1.25
CA SER A 4 -3.02 -29.71 -2.60
C SER A 4 -3.47 -28.29 -2.99
N PRO A 5 -3.59 -27.96 -4.30
CA PRO A 5 -3.94 -26.61 -4.75
C PRO A 5 -5.45 -26.36 -4.62
N THR A 6 -5.97 -26.33 -3.40
CA THR A 6 -7.34 -25.87 -3.13
C THR A 6 -7.34 -24.35 -3.02
N THR A 7 -7.63 -23.71 -4.16
CA THR A 7 -7.98 -22.30 -4.22
C THR A 7 -9.34 -22.08 -3.52
N THR A 8 -9.36 -21.89 -2.20
CA THR A 8 -10.59 -21.61 -1.43
C THR A 8 -11.11 -20.18 -1.65
N GLN A 9 -10.27 -19.24 -2.10
CA GLN A 9 -10.72 -17.91 -2.51
C GLN A 9 -11.23 -17.82 -3.98
N ARG A 10 -11.80 -18.89 -4.57
CA ARG A 10 -12.32 -18.87 -5.95
C ARG A 10 -13.58 -18.01 -6.14
N TRP A 11 -14.36 -17.76 -5.09
CA TRP A 11 -15.73 -17.23 -5.21
C TRP A 11 -15.92 -15.81 -4.68
N CYS A 12 -14.95 -15.26 -3.94
CA CYS A 12 -15.05 -13.91 -3.42
C CYS A 12 -14.70 -12.88 -4.52
N GLY A 13 -15.70 -12.44 -5.29
CA GLY A 13 -15.52 -11.43 -6.33
C GLY A 13 -14.87 -10.13 -5.80
N PHE A 14 -15.32 -9.64 -4.64
CA PHE A 14 -14.75 -8.44 -4.01
C PHE A 14 -13.29 -8.63 -3.58
N CYS A 15 -12.92 -9.83 -3.12
CA CYS A 15 -11.54 -10.14 -2.75
C CYS A 15 -10.65 -10.17 -3.99
N SER A 16 -11.13 -10.75 -5.10
CA SER A 16 -10.40 -10.77 -6.37
C SER A 16 -10.12 -9.36 -6.90
N VAL A 17 -11.08 -8.44 -6.79
CA VAL A 17 -10.88 -7.03 -7.16
C VAL A 17 -9.91 -6.32 -6.20
N PHE A 18 -9.94 -6.66 -4.92
CA PHE A 18 -9.10 -6.01 -3.91
C PHE A 18 -7.64 -6.47 -3.90
N LYS A 19 -7.38 -7.75 -4.26
CA LYS A 19 -6.03 -8.33 -4.32
C LYS A 19 -4.99 -7.45 -5.03
N PRO A 20 -5.20 -6.96 -6.26
CA PRO A 20 -4.22 -6.11 -6.94
C PRO A 20 -3.97 -4.76 -6.23
N ILE A 21 -4.97 -4.23 -5.54
CA ILE A 21 -4.88 -2.99 -4.78
C ILE A 21 -4.01 -3.20 -3.54
N TYR A 22 -4.26 -4.27 -2.79
CA TYR A 22 -3.47 -4.65 -1.63
C TYR A 22 -2.01 -4.97 -2.00
N HIS A 23 -1.80 -5.66 -3.12
CA HIS A 23 -0.46 -5.94 -3.64
C HIS A 23 0.30 -4.66 -4.02
N SER A 24 -0.36 -3.69 -4.66
CA SER A 24 0.25 -2.40 -4.99
C SER A 24 0.63 -1.60 -3.74
N LEU A 25 -0.19 -1.65 -2.70
CA LEU A 25 0.14 -1.07 -1.39
C LEU A 25 1.39 -1.74 -0.77
N ALA A 26 1.46 -3.07 -0.83
CA ALA A 26 2.61 -3.82 -0.32
C ALA A 26 3.91 -3.47 -1.05
N LEU A 27 3.89 -3.37 -2.38
CA LEU A 27 5.04 -2.90 -3.14
C LEU A 27 5.47 -1.48 -2.74
N GLY A 28 4.53 -0.56 -2.58
CA GLY A 28 4.81 0.82 -2.16
C GLY A 28 5.32 0.95 -0.71
N THR A 29 5.16 -0.08 0.12
CA THR A 29 5.54 -0.08 1.54
C THR A 29 6.61 -1.11 1.90
N GLN A 30 7.16 -1.83 0.92
CA GLN A 30 8.11 -2.94 1.15
C GLN A 30 9.38 -2.53 1.91
N ASN A 31 9.79 -1.26 1.82
CA ASN A 31 11.01 -0.76 2.46
C ASN A 31 10.75 -0.26 3.91
N VAL A 32 9.49 -0.25 4.35
CA VAL A 32 9.11 0.22 5.68
C VAL A 32 9.30 -0.92 6.69
N ARG A 33 10.42 -0.89 7.43
CA ARG A 33 10.78 -1.97 8.37
C ARG A 33 9.83 -2.11 9.57
N THR A 34 9.10 -1.07 9.90
CA THR A 34 8.15 -1.02 11.02
C THR A 34 6.74 -1.49 10.65
N LEU A 35 6.52 -1.82 9.37
CA LEU A 35 5.22 -2.18 8.83
C LEU A 35 5.31 -3.54 8.16
N VAL A 36 4.43 -4.46 8.55
CA VAL A 36 4.29 -5.77 7.94
C VAL A 36 2.89 -5.89 7.38
N LEU A 37 2.79 -6.17 6.08
CA LEU A 37 1.52 -6.48 5.42
C LEU A 37 1.39 -7.99 5.30
N TYR A 38 0.24 -8.51 5.72
CA TYR A 38 -0.09 -9.92 5.65
C TYR A 38 -1.53 -10.10 5.20
N SER A 39 -1.74 -11.14 4.39
CA SER A 39 -3.07 -11.55 3.92
C SER A 39 -3.32 -13.00 4.28
N PHE A 40 -4.56 -13.30 4.66
CA PHE A 40 -4.96 -14.62 5.16
C PHE A 40 -6.28 -15.06 4.53
N ASP A 41 -6.38 -16.35 4.20
CA ASP A 41 -7.62 -16.95 3.69
C ASP A 41 -8.36 -17.66 4.83
N LEU A 42 -9.54 -17.15 5.18
CA LEU A 42 -10.39 -17.74 6.22
C LEU A 42 -11.14 -19.00 5.77
N GLY A 43 -11.05 -19.39 4.49
CA GLY A 43 -11.59 -20.65 4.00
C GLY A 43 -10.77 -21.87 4.42
N GLU A 44 -9.47 -21.70 4.68
CA GLU A 44 -8.58 -22.79 5.14
C GLU A 44 -8.10 -22.60 6.58
N ASN A 45 -8.53 -21.53 7.25
CA ASN A 45 -8.04 -21.20 8.57
C ASN A 45 -9.08 -20.47 9.43
N ASP A 46 -9.07 -20.75 10.73
CA ASP A 46 -9.95 -20.10 11.70
C ASP A 46 -9.28 -18.86 12.30
N PRO A 47 -9.92 -17.67 12.26
CA PRO A 47 -9.38 -16.48 12.90
C PRO A 47 -9.59 -16.54 14.43
N ASP A 48 -8.83 -15.75 15.17
CA ASP A 48 -9.14 -15.49 16.58
C ASP A 48 -10.57 -14.90 16.68
N PRO A 49 -11.47 -15.48 17.51
CA PRO A 49 -12.84 -15.01 17.65
C PRO A 49 -12.96 -13.51 18.02
N SER A 50 -11.94 -12.95 18.68
CA SER A 50 -11.91 -11.53 19.06
C SER A 50 -11.80 -10.57 17.87
N LEU A 51 -11.36 -11.05 16.69
CA LEU A 51 -11.25 -10.23 15.49
C LEU A 51 -12.61 -9.90 14.85
N ASN A 52 -13.67 -10.66 15.19
CA ASN A 52 -15.04 -10.44 14.73
C ASN A 52 -15.15 -10.13 13.22
N VAL A 53 -14.53 -10.97 12.38
CA VAL A 53 -14.56 -10.80 10.93
C VAL A 53 -15.94 -11.21 10.38
N THR A 54 -16.74 -10.23 9.95
CA THR A 54 -18.12 -10.45 9.49
C THR A 54 -18.32 -10.34 7.98
N SER A 55 -17.33 -9.80 7.25
CA SER A 55 -17.42 -9.61 5.80
C SER A 55 -16.05 -9.72 5.12
N PHE A 56 -16.03 -9.79 3.79
CA PHE A 56 -14.81 -9.90 3.01
C PHE A 56 -14.77 -8.92 1.83
N PRO A 57 -13.58 -8.38 1.48
CA PRO A 57 -12.36 -8.41 2.29
C PRO A 57 -12.48 -7.48 3.51
N THR A 58 -11.96 -7.94 4.65
CA THR A 58 -11.79 -7.15 5.87
C THR A 58 -10.32 -6.80 6.03
N VAL A 59 -10.04 -5.52 6.30
CA VAL A 59 -8.68 -5.02 6.53
C VAL A 59 -8.62 -4.46 7.94
N MET A 60 -7.62 -4.90 8.69
CA MET A 60 -7.39 -4.49 10.08
C MET A 60 -5.93 -4.10 10.24
N LEU A 61 -5.67 -3.06 11.01
CA LEU A 61 -4.34 -2.66 11.45
C LEU A 61 -4.16 -3.05 12.91
N PHE A 62 -3.00 -3.62 13.22
CA PHE A 62 -2.55 -3.90 14.59
C PHE A 62 -1.40 -2.94 14.91
N PRO A 63 -1.66 -1.81 15.60
CA PRO A 63 -0.61 -0.84 15.89
C PRO A 63 0.44 -1.44 16.83
N ALA A 64 1.71 -1.05 16.66
CA ALA A 64 2.77 -1.51 17.56
C ALA A 64 2.43 -1.15 19.01
N HIS A 65 2.71 -2.09 19.92
CA HIS A 65 2.41 -2.00 21.36
C HIS A 65 0.92 -1.92 21.72
N ASN A 66 0.01 -2.12 20.76
CA ASN A 66 -1.42 -2.20 21.02
C ASN A 66 -1.96 -3.55 20.53
N LYS A 67 -2.74 -4.22 21.39
CA LYS A 67 -3.41 -5.49 21.05
C LYS A 67 -4.75 -5.29 20.35
N SER A 68 -5.30 -4.08 20.42
CA SER A 68 -6.58 -3.75 19.80
C SER A 68 -6.39 -3.45 18.31
N ALA A 69 -7.07 -4.22 17.49
CA ALA A 69 -7.11 -4.02 16.05
C ALA A 69 -7.98 -2.80 15.69
N ILE A 70 -7.59 -2.08 14.65
CA ILE A 70 -8.36 -0.98 14.05
C ILE A 70 -8.86 -1.43 12.69
N THR A 71 -10.17 -1.56 12.53
CA THR A 71 -10.78 -1.96 11.26
C THR A 71 -10.83 -0.79 10.28
N PHE A 72 -10.40 -1.03 9.04
CA PHE A 72 -10.48 -0.06 7.96
C PHE A 72 -11.88 -0.04 7.35
N GLY A 73 -12.56 1.10 7.46
CA GLY A 73 -13.89 1.34 6.88
C GLY A 73 -13.89 2.27 5.65
N GLY A 74 -12.72 2.60 5.10
CA GLY A 74 -12.60 3.56 4.00
C GLY A 74 -12.77 2.94 2.61
N GLU A 75 -12.54 3.77 1.59
CA GLU A 75 -12.53 3.31 0.20
C GLU A 75 -11.42 2.26 -0.01
N ARG A 76 -11.72 1.20 -0.77
CA ARG A 76 -10.75 0.14 -1.09
C ARG A 76 -9.79 0.58 -2.21
N SER A 77 -9.09 1.70 -2.02
CA SER A 77 -8.09 2.24 -2.94
C SER A 77 -6.71 2.29 -2.26
N VAL A 78 -5.63 2.24 -3.06
CA VAL A 78 -4.26 2.32 -2.51
C VAL A 78 -4.09 3.61 -1.70
N ARG A 79 -4.58 4.74 -2.22
CA ARG A 79 -4.50 6.05 -1.58
C ARG A 79 -5.16 6.05 -0.20
N ALA A 80 -6.40 5.54 -0.09
CA ALA A 80 -7.13 5.53 1.16
C ALA A 80 -6.47 4.59 2.19
N LEU A 81 -5.97 3.44 1.76
CA LEU A 81 -5.21 2.52 2.62
C LEU A 81 -3.90 3.16 3.12
N THR A 82 -3.15 3.82 2.24
CA THR A 82 -1.93 4.55 2.63
C THR A 82 -2.23 5.65 3.64
N GLN A 83 -3.29 6.42 3.44
CA GLN A 83 -3.72 7.46 4.39
C GLN A 83 -4.14 6.85 5.74
N PHE A 84 -4.86 5.74 5.73
CA PHE A 84 -5.22 5.01 6.94
C PHE A 84 -3.97 4.56 7.71
N LEU A 85 -2.99 3.94 7.04
CA LEU A 85 -1.75 3.54 7.67
C LEU A 85 -1.04 4.75 8.31
N LYS A 86 -0.84 5.84 7.57
CA LYS A 86 -0.19 7.06 8.08
C LYS A 86 -0.87 7.65 9.33
N THR A 87 -2.18 7.49 9.42
CA THR A 87 -2.98 8.06 10.52
C THR A 87 -2.94 7.19 11.77
N HIS A 88 -2.86 5.87 11.61
CA HIS A 88 -3.11 4.92 12.69
C HIS A 88 -1.89 4.07 13.10
N VAL A 89 -0.77 4.08 12.37
CA VAL A 89 0.44 3.40 12.82
C VAL A 89 1.06 4.09 14.03
N SER A 90 1.47 3.30 15.02
CA SER A 90 2.21 3.83 16.19
C SER A 90 3.62 4.31 15.81
N LEU A 91 4.28 3.61 14.88
CA LEU A 91 5.61 3.93 14.39
C LEU A 91 5.49 4.56 13.01
N LYS A 92 5.67 5.88 12.95
CA LYS A 92 5.58 6.64 11.71
C LYS A 92 6.69 6.23 10.74
N PHE A 93 6.36 6.27 9.47
CA PHE A 93 7.30 6.12 8.36
C PHE A 93 7.09 7.30 7.42
N ASP A 94 8.19 7.89 6.95
CA ASP A 94 8.12 8.91 5.93
C ASP A 94 7.88 8.24 4.58
N GLU A 95 7.06 8.89 3.75
CA GLU A 95 7.00 8.48 2.36
C GLU A 95 8.34 8.80 1.73
N MET A 96 8.95 7.76 1.16
CA MET A 96 9.96 7.88 0.12
C MET A 96 11.37 8.26 0.60
N SER A 97 12.15 7.22 0.87
CA SER A 97 13.41 7.05 0.12
C SER A 97 13.39 5.64 -0.50
N ASP A 98 13.55 5.63 -1.82
CA ASP A 98 13.78 4.46 -2.70
C ASP A 98 12.58 3.61 -3.14
N GLY A 99 11.76 4.18 -4.04
CA GLY A 99 11.20 3.41 -5.17
C GLY A 99 9.66 3.34 -5.29
N VAL A 100 9.11 4.22 -6.15
CA VAL A 100 7.80 4.11 -6.85
C VAL A 100 6.56 4.19 -5.91
N LEU A 101 5.90 5.35 -5.76
CA LEU A 101 4.97 5.96 -6.72
C LEU A 101 5.02 7.50 -6.64
N VAL A 102 5.85 8.12 -7.49
CA VAL A 102 5.67 9.53 -7.87
C VAL A 102 5.23 9.52 -9.32
N SER A 103 3.92 9.45 -9.54
CA SER A 103 3.36 9.40 -10.90
C SER A 103 2.22 10.39 -11.16
N ALA A 104 1.88 11.31 -10.24
CA ALA A 104 0.83 12.30 -10.53
C ALA A 104 1.33 13.76 -10.51
N ASP A 105 2.17 14.18 -9.55
CA ASP A 105 2.35 15.62 -9.30
C ASP A 105 3.74 16.21 -9.57
N ARG A 106 4.61 15.53 -10.35
CA ARG A 106 5.95 16.06 -10.73
C ARG A 106 6.22 16.15 -12.24
N LYS A 107 5.20 16.35 -13.07
CA LYS A 107 5.43 16.73 -14.49
C LYS A 107 5.85 18.20 -14.67
N GLN A 108 5.50 19.09 -13.74
CA GLN A 108 5.71 20.52 -13.94
C GLN A 108 7.12 21.03 -13.58
N GLU A 109 7.81 20.37 -12.65
CA GLU A 109 9.15 20.80 -12.20
C GLU A 109 10.25 20.45 -13.23
N ILE A 110 10.15 19.30 -13.90
CA ILE A 110 11.16 18.84 -14.87
C ILE A 110 11.05 19.62 -16.19
N LEU A 111 9.83 19.93 -16.65
CA LEU A 111 9.61 20.70 -17.87
C LEU A 111 10.07 22.17 -17.75
N THR A 112 10.00 22.74 -16.55
CA THR A 112 10.44 24.12 -16.30
C THR A 112 11.97 24.20 -16.27
N SER A 113 12.64 23.16 -15.76
CA SER A 113 14.12 23.12 -15.71
C SER A 113 14.75 22.93 -17.12
N LEU A 114 14.14 22.13 -17.99
CA LEU A 114 14.64 21.92 -19.36
C LEU A 114 14.51 23.16 -20.27
N HIS A 115 13.55 24.05 -20.02
CA HIS A 115 13.44 25.32 -20.75
C HIS A 115 14.42 26.39 -20.24
N GLY A 116 14.84 26.34 -18.98
CA GLY A 116 15.83 27.27 -18.41
C GLY A 116 17.27 27.04 -18.91
N ILE A 117 17.60 25.82 -19.36
CA ILE A 117 18.97 25.46 -19.79
C ILE A 117 19.26 25.90 -21.24
N ARG A 118 18.23 26.06 -22.09
CA ARG A 118 18.42 26.43 -23.51
C ARG A 118 18.82 27.89 -23.74
N SER A 119 18.69 28.78 -22.75
CA SER A 119 19.08 30.19 -22.89
C SER A 119 20.53 30.49 -22.47
N GLY A 120 21.31 29.50 -22.03
CA GLY A 120 22.63 29.72 -21.44
C GLY A 120 23.86 29.50 -22.34
N ILE A 121 23.71 29.02 -23.58
CA ILE A 121 24.86 28.73 -24.46
C ILE A 121 24.83 29.66 -25.69
N ALA A 122 25.17 30.94 -25.47
CA ALA A 122 25.51 31.86 -26.55
C ALA A 122 26.41 32.99 -26.03
N ALA A 123 27.60 32.66 -25.52
CA ALA A 123 28.66 33.64 -25.35
C ALA A 123 30.04 32.94 -25.36
N SER A 124 30.75 33.11 -26.47
CA SER A 124 32.22 33.21 -26.59
C SER A 124 32.71 32.49 -27.85
N GLY A 125 33.06 33.27 -28.86
CA GLY A 125 33.70 32.82 -30.09
C GLY A 125 34.23 34.05 -30.82
N ARG A 126 35.55 34.16 -30.83
CA ARG A 126 36.39 35.31 -31.20
C ARG A 126 36.33 35.63 -32.69
#